data_AF-A0A953ZU25-F1
#
_entry.id   AF-A0A953ZU25-F1
#
_cell.length_a   1.000
_cell.length_b   1.000
_cell.length_c   1.000
_cell.angle_alpha   90.00
_cell.angle_beta   90.00
_cell.angle_gamma   90.00
#
_symmetry.space_group_name_H-M   'P 1'
#
loop_
_entity.id
_entity.type
_entity.pdbx_description
1 polymer ?
#
loop_
_entity_poly.entity_id
_entity_poly.type
_entity_poly.pdbx_seq_one_letter_code
_entity_poly.pdbx_strand_id
1 'polypeptide(L)'
;MTTDRGACESSAAPGTEAEELFLAAVDAAADGELPDIDRLVADHPALATKLREIEASYRRACAALGPPEVGANDLPEIAPRYQVRREIASGGMGTVLEVWDTELRRLLAMKLVRSRGRGSRPDDWGSRQRRLRNEARMLGQLVHPGILPLHDVGETATGDVWFTMQLVAGSHLGTLIERCHDGDAEWTTPRLLGVVLRVCEAMAYAHSRGVLHRDLKPDNVMVGPFGETYVLDWGLARVLGEEGSDLASGATPRVDVETLGAGSGAVAVGTPSYMPP
;
A
#
# COMPACT_ATOMS: atom_id res chain seq x y z
N MET A 1 -6.50 -66.97 -16.40
CA MET A 1 -6.17 -65.57 -16.71
C MET A 1 -7.13 -64.70 -15.92
N THR A 2 -6.72 -64.38 -14.71
CA THR A 2 -7.49 -63.58 -13.75
C THR A 2 -6.62 -62.40 -13.35
N THR A 3 -7.26 -61.26 -13.31
CA THR A 3 -6.78 -59.89 -13.18
C THR A 3 -6.00 -59.63 -11.90
N ASP A 4 -4.92 -58.87 -12.00
CA ASP A 4 -4.43 -58.02 -10.92
C ASP A 4 -4.06 -56.64 -11.51
N ARG A 5 -4.85 -55.62 -11.17
CA ARG A 5 -4.55 -54.21 -11.43
C ARG A 5 -4.24 -53.63 -10.06
N GLY A 6 -2.95 -53.52 -9.74
CA GLY A 6 -2.47 -52.82 -8.56
C GLY A 6 -2.97 -51.37 -8.58
N ALA A 7 -3.65 -50.98 -7.51
CA ALA A 7 -3.97 -49.59 -7.21
C ALA A 7 -2.67 -48.83 -6.97
N CYS A 8 -2.42 -47.81 -7.78
CA CYS A 8 -1.37 -46.84 -7.54
C CYS A 8 -2.00 -45.72 -6.71
N GLU A 9 -1.81 -45.76 -5.40
CA GLU A 9 -2.17 -44.66 -4.50
C GLU A 9 -1.28 -43.47 -4.84
N SER A 10 -1.86 -42.40 -5.37
CA SER A 10 -1.16 -41.13 -5.58
C SER A 10 -0.98 -40.45 -4.22
N SER A 11 0.22 -40.53 -3.65
CA SER A 11 0.62 -39.67 -2.54
C SER A 11 0.70 -38.23 -3.06
N ALA A 12 -0.31 -37.41 -2.74
CA ALA A 12 -0.24 -35.97 -2.88
C ALA A 12 0.86 -35.44 -1.94
N ALA A 13 1.57 -34.39 -2.36
CA ALA A 13 2.54 -33.73 -1.48
C ALA A 13 1.80 -33.14 -0.27
N PRO A 14 2.35 -33.24 0.95
CA PRO A 14 1.65 -32.86 2.19
C PRO A 14 1.20 -31.38 2.26
N GLY A 15 1.75 -30.52 1.40
CA GLY A 15 1.31 -29.12 1.27
C GLY A 15 -0.07 -28.98 0.62
N THR A 16 -0.37 -29.77 -0.41
CA THR A 16 -1.62 -29.67 -1.18
C THR A 16 -2.78 -30.28 -0.40
N GLU A 17 -2.54 -31.35 0.34
CA GLU A 17 -3.55 -32.03 1.15
C GLU A 17 -4.08 -31.16 2.29
N ALA A 18 -3.20 -30.44 3.00
CA ALA A 18 -3.61 -29.53 4.08
C ALA A 18 -4.41 -28.32 3.57
N GLU A 19 -4.09 -27.82 2.36
CA GLU A 19 -4.79 -26.72 1.71
C GLU A 19 -6.21 -27.12 1.29
N GLU A 20 -6.36 -28.30 0.66
CA GLU A 20 -7.67 -28.84 0.27
C GLU A 20 -8.56 -29.12 1.49
N LEU A 21 -8.01 -29.71 2.56
CA LEU A 21 -8.72 -29.96 3.81
C LEU A 21 -9.21 -28.66 4.47
N PHE A 22 -8.33 -27.65 4.55
CA PHE A 22 -8.69 -26.37 5.15
C PHE A 22 -9.78 -25.65 4.35
N LEU A 23 -9.69 -25.64 3.01
CA LEU A 23 -10.69 -25.02 2.14
C LEU A 23 -12.05 -25.71 2.27
N ALA A 24 -12.09 -27.04 2.28
CA ALA A 24 -13.33 -27.79 2.49
C ALA A 24 -13.96 -27.50 3.87
N ALA A 25 -13.14 -27.28 4.90
CA ALA A 25 -13.63 -26.90 6.22
C ALA A 25 -14.19 -25.46 6.25
N VAL A 26 -13.58 -24.53 5.50
CA VAL A 26 -14.12 -23.17 5.32
C VAL A 26 -15.48 -23.22 4.61
N ASP A 27 -15.62 -24.01 3.55
CA ASP A 27 -16.89 -24.14 2.80
C ASP A 27 -18.01 -24.80 3.62
N ALA A 28 -17.66 -25.66 4.58
CA ALA A 28 -18.60 -26.33 5.47
C ALA A 28 -18.98 -25.50 6.72
N ALA A 29 -18.22 -24.45 7.03
CA ALA A 29 -18.53 -23.55 8.14
C ALA A 29 -19.79 -22.72 7.82
N ALA A 30 -20.53 -22.31 8.85
CA ALA A 30 -21.63 -21.39 8.68
C ALA A 30 -21.12 -20.04 8.13
N ASP A 31 -21.93 -19.33 7.35
CA ASP A 31 -21.56 -18.03 6.76
C ASP A 31 -20.98 -17.08 7.81
N GLY A 32 -19.69 -16.76 7.67
CA GLY A 32 -18.97 -15.84 8.54
C GLY A 32 -18.28 -16.44 9.76
N GLU A 33 -18.34 -17.76 9.96
CA GLU A 33 -17.59 -18.46 11.00
C GLU A 33 -16.26 -19.02 10.46
N LEU A 34 -15.23 -19.05 11.32
CA LEU A 34 -13.98 -19.73 11.01
C LEU A 34 -14.13 -21.24 11.25
N PRO A 35 -13.48 -22.10 10.44
CA PRO A 35 -13.46 -23.53 10.71
C PRO A 35 -12.81 -23.81 12.07
N ASP A 36 -13.33 -24.82 12.79
CA ASP A 36 -12.76 -25.27 14.05
C ASP A 36 -11.40 -25.96 13.79
N ILE A 37 -10.33 -25.17 13.90
CA ILE A 37 -8.97 -25.62 13.61
C ILE A 37 -8.51 -26.69 14.59
N ASP A 38 -8.93 -26.63 15.85
CA ASP A 38 -8.47 -27.57 16.88
C ASP A 38 -9.03 -28.96 16.60
N ARG A 39 -10.29 -29.03 16.15
CA ARG A 39 -10.87 -30.27 15.65
C ARG A 39 -10.16 -30.79 14.40
N LEU A 40 -9.88 -29.91 13.42
CA LEU A 40 -9.22 -30.30 12.17
C LEU A 40 -7.79 -30.84 12.42
N VAL A 41 -7.08 -30.25 13.38
CA VAL A 41 -5.75 -30.71 13.82
C VAL A 41 -5.83 -32.02 14.60
N ALA A 42 -6.87 -32.24 15.41
CA ALA A 42 -7.08 -33.49 16.14
C ALA A 42 -7.35 -34.67 15.18
N ASP A 43 -8.12 -34.44 14.12
CA ASP A 43 -8.44 -35.44 13.10
C ASP A 43 -7.25 -35.71 12.16
N HIS A 44 -6.36 -34.72 11.96
CA HIS A 44 -5.20 -34.80 11.05
C HIS A 44 -3.87 -34.35 11.72
N PRO A 45 -3.36 -35.08 12.73
CA PRO A 45 -2.20 -34.64 13.52
C PRO A 45 -0.90 -34.50 12.71
N ALA A 46 -0.75 -35.27 11.62
CA ALA A 46 0.41 -35.17 10.73
C ALA A 46 0.49 -33.84 9.96
N LEU A 47 -0.63 -33.13 9.81
CA LEU A 47 -0.74 -31.86 9.10
C LEU A 47 -0.85 -30.65 10.03
N ALA A 48 -0.74 -30.86 11.35
CA ALA A 48 -1.05 -29.86 12.38
C ALA A 48 -0.33 -28.52 12.19
N THR A 49 0.97 -28.56 11.88
CA THR A 49 1.76 -27.33 11.64
C THR A 49 1.23 -26.58 10.43
N LYS A 50 0.99 -27.28 9.33
CA LYS A 50 0.57 -26.68 8.05
C LYS A 50 -0.85 -26.12 8.12
N LEU A 51 -1.77 -26.83 8.77
CA LEU A 51 -3.14 -26.37 9.01
C LEU A 51 -3.16 -25.07 9.83
N ARG A 52 -2.34 -24.97 10.88
CA ARG A 52 -2.22 -23.73 11.67
C ARG A 52 -1.57 -22.58 10.89
N GLU A 53 -0.59 -22.86 10.03
CA GLU A 53 -0.02 -21.84 9.13
C GLU A 53 -1.07 -21.29 8.17
N ILE A 54 -1.87 -22.17 7.56
CA ILE A 54 -2.95 -21.80 6.64
C ILE A 54 -4.03 -21.01 7.37
N GLU A 55 -4.49 -21.47 8.55
CA GLU A 55 -5.48 -20.77 9.37
C GLU A 55 -4.98 -19.38 9.79
N ALA A 56 -3.72 -19.25 10.22
CA ALA A 56 -3.15 -17.96 10.56
C ALA A 56 -3.09 -17.02 9.34
N SER A 57 -2.78 -17.56 8.15
CA SER A 57 -2.82 -16.81 6.89
C SER A 57 -4.24 -16.37 6.53
N TYR A 58 -5.20 -17.28 6.65
CA TYR A 58 -6.62 -17.06 6.36
C TYR A 58 -7.22 -16.02 7.31
N ARG A 59 -6.96 -16.13 8.62
CA ARG A 59 -7.43 -15.16 9.63
C ARG A 59 -6.89 -13.76 9.37
N ARG A 60 -5.62 -13.63 8.94
CA ARG A 60 -5.05 -12.33 8.52
C ARG A 60 -5.77 -11.76 7.30
N ALA A 61 -6.09 -12.61 6.31
CA ALA A 61 -6.86 -12.20 5.14
C ALA A 61 -8.31 -11.81 5.50
N CYS A 62 -9.00 -12.59 6.34
CA CYS A 62 -10.36 -12.29 6.80
C CYS A 62 -10.43 -11.02 7.67
N ALA A 63 -9.45 -10.80 8.55
CA ALA A 63 -9.35 -9.55 9.32
C ALA A 63 -9.16 -8.31 8.41
N ALA A 64 -8.56 -8.50 7.22
CA ALA A 64 -8.49 -7.46 6.22
C ALA A 64 -9.81 -7.25 5.43
N LEU A 65 -10.75 -8.20 5.50
CA LEU A 65 -11.99 -8.25 4.71
C LEU A 65 -13.28 -8.03 5.51
N GLY A 66 -13.29 -8.24 6.84
CA GLY A 66 -14.44 -7.95 7.70
C GLY A 66 -14.39 -6.54 8.30
N PRO A 67 -15.53 -5.93 8.70
CA PRO A 67 -15.49 -4.69 9.47
C PRO A 67 -14.89 -4.98 10.87
N PRO A 68 -13.75 -4.40 11.27
CA PRO A 68 -13.24 -4.60 12.63
C PRO A 68 -14.18 -3.95 13.68
N GLU A 69 -13.95 -4.19 14.97
CA GLU A 69 -14.61 -3.41 16.04
C GLU A 69 -13.98 -2.01 16.11
N VAL A 70 -14.81 -0.98 16.28
CA VAL A 70 -14.36 0.42 16.38
C VAL A 70 -13.87 0.67 17.81
N GLY A 71 -12.57 0.83 17.98
CA GLY A 71 -12.03 1.50 19.17
C GLY A 71 -12.41 2.98 19.10
N ALA A 72 -13.40 3.41 19.88
CA ALA A 72 -13.84 4.79 19.95
C ALA A 72 -12.70 5.70 20.47
N ASN A 73 -12.02 6.36 19.54
CA ASN A 73 -11.19 7.53 19.82
C ASN A 73 -11.72 8.70 18.97
N ASP A 74 -11.41 9.94 19.40
CA ASP A 74 -11.76 11.24 18.79
C ASP A 74 -11.29 11.42 17.33
N LEU A 75 -11.67 10.48 16.46
CA LEU A 75 -11.34 10.46 15.05
C LEU A 75 -12.40 11.27 14.29
N PRO A 76 -11.98 12.12 13.34
CA PRO A 76 -12.91 13.02 12.66
C PRO A 76 -13.95 12.24 11.85
N GLU A 77 -15.18 12.75 11.83
CA GLU A 77 -16.15 12.37 10.81
C GLU A 77 -15.72 13.02 9.48
N ILE A 78 -15.11 12.23 8.60
CA ILE A 78 -14.50 12.73 7.36
C ILE A 78 -15.55 12.76 6.24
N ALA A 79 -16.24 11.63 6.06
CA ALA A 79 -17.40 11.50 5.19
C ALA A 79 -18.28 10.33 5.69
N PRO A 80 -19.62 10.39 5.53
CA PRO A 80 -20.53 9.34 6.01
C PRO A 80 -20.19 7.92 5.54
N ARG A 81 -19.56 7.78 4.37
CA ARG A 81 -19.16 6.50 3.77
C ARG A 81 -17.95 5.85 4.46
N TYR A 82 -17.00 6.65 4.96
CA TYR A 82 -15.72 6.16 5.46
C TYR A 82 -15.69 6.15 6.99
N GLN A 83 -15.62 4.96 7.57
CA GLN A 83 -15.49 4.79 9.02
C GLN A 83 -14.02 4.72 9.40
N VAL A 84 -13.54 5.70 10.17
CA VAL A 84 -12.14 5.70 10.63
C VAL A 84 -11.92 4.59 11.67
N ARG A 85 -10.87 3.81 11.50
CA ARG A 85 -10.49 2.70 12.38
C ARG A 85 -9.36 3.07 13.34
N ARG A 86 -8.26 3.58 12.79
CA ARG A 86 -7.09 3.99 13.56
C ARG A 86 -6.23 4.97 12.77
N GLU A 87 -5.35 5.66 13.46
CA GLU A 87 -4.26 6.40 12.83
C GLU A 87 -3.13 5.42 12.47
N ILE A 88 -2.63 5.49 11.24
CA ILE A 88 -1.47 4.72 10.75
C ILE A 88 -0.20 5.54 10.98
N ALA A 89 -0.23 6.83 10.62
CA ALA A 89 0.89 7.74 10.73
C ALA A 89 0.43 9.19 10.83
N SER A 90 1.27 10.06 11.39
CA SER A 90 1.03 11.50 11.46
C SER A 90 2.34 12.27 11.44
N GLY A 91 2.37 13.37 10.67
CA GLY A 91 3.57 14.17 10.49
C GLY A 91 3.33 15.47 9.71
N GLY A 92 4.42 16.09 9.22
CA GLY A 92 4.37 17.39 8.55
C GLY A 92 3.52 17.42 7.26
N MET A 93 3.31 16.25 6.64
CA MET A 93 2.56 16.10 5.37
C MET A 93 1.10 15.68 5.57
N GLY A 94 0.62 15.62 6.82
CA GLY A 94 -0.74 15.21 7.16
C GLY A 94 -0.78 13.95 8.01
N THR A 95 -1.99 13.45 8.19
CA THR A 95 -2.31 12.23 8.93
C THR A 95 -2.79 11.16 7.95
N VAL A 96 -2.27 9.95 8.09
CA VAL A 96 -2.75 8.77 7.35
C VAL A 96 -3.56 7.91 8.31
N LEU A 97 -4.79 7.61 7.91
CA LEU A 97 -5.77 6.86 8.68
C LEU A 97 -6.09 5.55 7.98
N GLU A 98 -6.32 4.49 8.74
CA GLU A 98 -6.99 3.30 8.26
C GLU A 98 -8.50 3.55 8.30
N VAL A 99 -9.18 3.37 7.17
CA VAL A 99 -10.63 3.59 7.07
C VAL A 99 -11.31 2.38 6.45
N TRP A 100 -12.53 2.12 6.90
CA TRP A 100 -13.43 1.14 6.31
C TRP A 100 -14.41 1.85 5.38
N ASP A 101 -14.37 1.47 4.10
CA ASP A 101 -15.35 1.89 3.10
C ASP A 101 -16.63 1.05 3.30
N THR A 102 -17.70 1.67 3.79
CA THR A 102 -18.94 0.95 4.13
C THR A 102 -19.73 0.48 2.92
N GLU A 103 -19.57 1.14 1.76
CA GLU A 103 -20.24 0.79 0.51
C GLU A 103 -19.52 -0.35 -0.21
N LEU A 104 -18.20 -0.23 -0.37
CA LEU A 104 -17.38 -1.24 -1.06
C LEU A 104 -16.87 -2.35 -0.14
N ARG A 105 -17.13 -2.25 1.17
CA ARG A 105 -16.75 -3.22 2.20
C ARG A 105 -15.28 -3.62 2.13
N ARG A 106 -14.39 -2.63 2.23
CA ARG A 106 -12.94 -2.83 2.19
C ARG A 106 -12.19 -1.84 3.05
N LEU A 107 -11.01 -2.24 3.50
CA LEU A 107 -10.06 -1.35 4.17
C LEU A 107 -9.27 -0.52 3.18
N LEU A 108 -9.12 0.76 3.46
CA LEU A 108 -8.35 1.73 2.69
C LEU A 108 -7.43 2.53 3.62
N ALA A 109 -6.38 3.11 3.03
CA ALA A 109 -5.62 4.18 3.66
C ALA A 109 -6.21 5.52 3.22
N MET A 110 -6.36 6.47 4.14
CA MET A 110 -6.84 7.81 3.87
C MET A 110 -5.83 8.85 4.36
N LYS A 111 -5.35 9.71 3.46
CA LYS A 111 -4.48 10.84 3.83
C LYS A 111 -5.33 12.09 4.01
N LEU A 112 -5.12 12.81 5.11
CA LEU A 112 -5.90 13.98 5.54
C LEU A 112 -4.95 15.08 6.05
N VAL A 113 -5.19 16.33 5.67
CA VAL A 113 -4.52 17.50 6.28
C VAL A 113 -5.54 18.28 7.11
N ARG A 114 -5.35 18.31 8.44
CA ARG A 114 -6.28 18.96 9.38
C ARG A 114 -6.02 20.47 9.52
N SER A 115 -7.10 21.24 9.57
CA SER A 115 -7.14 22.68 9.91
C SER A 115 -6.50 23.03 11.25
N ARG A 116 -6.57 22.13 12.23
CA ARG A 116 -6.06 22.33 13.59
C ARG A 116 -5.16 21.19 14.06
N GLY A 117 -4.08 20.92 13.33
CA GLY A 117 -3.04 19.99 13.80
C GLY A 117 -2.36 20.51 15.08
N ARG A 118 -2.07 19.62 16.04
CA ARG A 118 -1.23 19.92 17.21
C ARG A 118 0.09 20.54 16.73
N GLY A 119 0.38 21.79 17.12
CA GLY A 119 1.63 22.49 16.78
C GLY A 119 1.68 23.22 15.43
N SER A 120 0.58 23.29 14.67
CA SER A 120 0.55 24.00 13.38
C SER A 120 0.38 25.51 13.54
N ARG A 121 1.23 26.30 12.86
CA ARG A 121 0.97 27.73 12.65
C ARG A 121 -0.21 27.90 11.66
N PRO A 122 -1.17 28.81 11.93
CA PRO A 122 -2.35 29.02 11.07
C PRO A 122 -2.03 29.27 9.59
N ASP A 123 -0.89 29.92 9.30
CA ASP A 123 -0.54 30.40 7.96
C ASP A 123 -0.10 29.29 6.97
N ASP A 124 0.11 28.05 7.45
CA ASP A 124 0.63 26.95 6.64
C ASP A 124 -0.45 25.93 6.19
N TRP A 125 -1.69 26.06 6.68
CA TRP A 125 -2.75 25.11 6.34
C TRP A 125 -3.10 25.11 4.84
N GLY A 126 -3.29 26.29 4.24
CA GLY A 126 -3.63 26.39 2.82
C GLY A 126 -2.53 25.85 1.90
N SER A 127 -1.25 26.01 2.29
CA SER A 127 -0.10 25.43 1.59
C SER A 127 -0.13 23.90 1.63
N ARG A 128 -0.35 23.31 2.81
CA ARG A 128 -0.45 21.85 2.97
C ARG A 128 -1.63 21.25 2.22
N GLN A 129 -2.78 21.93 2.22
CA GLN A 129 -3.93 21.50 1.42
C GLN A 129 -3.65 21.51 -0.08
N ARG A 130 -2.97 22.55 -0.60
CA ARG A 130 -2.57 22.60 -2.01
C ARG A 130 -1.64 21.45 -2.36
N ARG A 131 -0.65 21.16 -1.50
CA ARG A 131 0.25 20.00 -1.69
C ARG A 131 -0.51 18.68 -1.72
N LEU A 132 -1.47 18.47 -0.81
CA LEU A 132 -2.26 17.25 -0.77
C LEU A 132 -3.16 17.10 -2.02
N ARG A 133 -3.78 18.19 -2.50
CA ARG A 133 -4.54 18.18 -3.76
C ARG A 133 -3.64 17.86 -4.95
N ASN A 134 -2.43 18.42 -4.99
CA ASN A 134 -1.48 18.14 -6.06
C ASN A 134 -1.01 16.68 -6.02
N GLU A 135 -0.73 16.13 -4.84
CA GLU A 135 -0.39 14.72 -4.66
C GLU A 135 -1.50 13.79 -5.17
N ALA A 136 -2.76 14.06 -4.78
CA ALA A 136 -3.91 13.30 -5.27
C ALA A 136 -4.03 13.38 -6.80
N ARG A 137 -3.84 14.56 -7.39
CA ARG A 137 -3.86 14.73 -8.86
C ARG A 137 -2.75 13.95 -9.55
N MET A 138 -1.53 13.97 -9.01
CA MET A 138 -0.40 13.23 -9.56
C MET A 138 -0.65 11.72 -9.50
N LEU A 139 -1.05 11.22 -8.33
CA LEU A 139 -1.42 9.80 -8.15
C LEU A 139 -2.56 9.39 -9.10
N GLY A 140 -3.60 10.22 -9.22
CA GLY A 140 -4.75 9.94 -10.08
C GLY A 140 -4.44 9.87 -11.58
N GLN A 141 -3.30 10.41 -12.03
CA GLN A 141 -2.87 10.36 -13.44
C GLN A 141 -1.93 9.18 -13.75
N LEU A 142 -1.42 8.50 -12.71
CA LEU A 142 -0.42 7.46 -12.83
C LEU A 142 -1.03 6.08 -12.54
N VAL A 143 -1.29 5.32 -13.62
CA VAL A 143 -1.79 3.94 -13.55
C VAL A 143 -0.66 2.97 -13.89
N HIS A 144 -0.04 2.38 -12.87
CA HIS A 144 1.04 1.41 -13.01
C HIS A 144 1.04 0.44 -11.83
N PRO A 145 1.39 -0.85 -12.01
CA PRO A 145 1.40 -1.83 -10.91
C PRO A 145 2.28 -1.45 -9.72
N GLY A 146 3.34 -0.66 -9.98
CA GLY A 146 4.26 -0.16 -8.96
C GLY A 146 3.91 1.19 -8.34
N ILE A 147 2.75 1.76 -8.65
CA ILE A 147 2.28 3.05 -8.13
C ILE A 147 0.97 2.81 -7.40
N LEU A 148 0.86 3.36 -6.19
CA LEU A 148 -0.28 3.07 -5.33
C LEU A 148 -1.58 3.64 -5.93
N PRO A 149 -2.62 2.81 -6.16
CA PRO A 149 -3.87 3.29 -6.73
C PRO A 149 -4.59 4.29 -5.82
N LEU A 150 -4.94 5.44 -6.39
CA LEU A 150 -5.89 6.37 -5.80
C LEU A 150 -7.32 5.85 -6.01
N HIS A 151 -8.16 5.93 -4.99
CA HIS A 151 -9.56 5.49 -5.07
C HIS A 151 -10.55 6.63 -5.05
N ASP A 152 -10.35 7.64 -4.22
CA ASP A 152 -11.29 8.73 -4.06
C ASP A 152 -10.59 10.00 -3.53
N VAL A 153 -11.22 11.16 -3.71
CA VAL A 153 -10.77 12.45 -3.21
C VAL A 153 -11.97 13.30 -2.82
N GLY A 154 -11.86 14.03 -1.72
CA GLY A 154 -12.92 14.92 -1.29
C GLY A 154 -12.49 15.94 -0.25
N GLU A 155 -13.49 16.62 0.29
CA GLU A 155 -13.33 17.64 1.33
C GLU A 155 -14.34 17.36 2.44
N THR A 156 -13.93 17.55 3.69
CA THR A 156 -14.85 17.47 4.84
C THR A 156 -15.77 18.68 4.88
N ALA A 157 -16.81 18.64 5.72
CA ALA A 157 -17.63 19.83 5.99
C ALA A 157 -16.83 21.02 6.58
N THR A 158 -15.68 20.74 7.21
CA THR A 158 -14.73 21.75 7.71
C THR A 158 -13.76 22.27 6.63
N GLY A 159 -13.87 21.77 5.40
CA GLY A 159 -13.01 22.13 4.27
C GLY A 159 -11.66 21.43 4.27
N ASP A 160 -11.46 20.38 5.08
CA ASP A 160 -10.20 19.61 5.10
C ASP A 160 -10.16 18.63 3.92
N VAL A 161 -9.12 18.74 3.09
CA VAL A 161 -8.92 17.85 1.94
C VAL A 161 -8.47 16.48 2.41
N TRP A 162 -9.04 15.44 1.80
CA TRP A 162 -8.63 14.07 1.98
C TRP A 162 -8.60 13.32 0.64
N PHE A 163 -7.85 12.23 0.60
CA PHE A 163 -7.96 11.24 -0.48
C PHE A 163 -7.77 9.84 0.08
N THR A 164 -8.37 8.85 -0.58
CA THR A 164 -8.22 7.42 -0.22
C THR A 164 -7.39 6.69 -1.27
N MET A 165 -6.63 5.72 -0.79
CA MET A 165 -5.74 4.88 -1.58
C MET A 165 -5.76 3.45 -1.04
N GLN A 166 -5.22 2.52 -1.81
CA GLN A 166 -5.05 1.14 -1.36
C GLN A 166 -4.28 1.10 -0.03
N LEU A 167 -4.82 0.36 0.94
CA LEU A 167 -4.08 0.02 2.16
C LEU A 167 -3.08 -1.08 1.84
N VAL A 168 -1.78 -0.78 1.92
CA VAL A 168 -0.73 -1.78 1.73
C VAL A 168 -0.40 -2.42 3.07
N ALA A 169 -0.72 -3.71 3.21
CA ALA A 169 -0.12 -4.52 4.25
C ALA A 169 1.32 -4.84 3.81
N GLY A 170 2.34 -4.40 4.55
CA GLY A 170 3.72 -4.57 4.12
C GLY A 170 4.74 -3.86 4.98
N SER A 171 5.99 -3.87 4.52
CA SER A 171 7.10 -3.18 5.18
C SER A 171 7.76 -2.19 4.22
N HIS A 172 8.32 -1.12 4.76
CA HIS A 172 9.12 -0.18 3.99
C HIS A 172 10.43 -0.85 3.54
N LEU A 173 10.92 -0.48 2.36
CA LEU A 173 12.15 -1.05 1.78
C LEU A 173 13.36 -0.81 2.71
N GLY A 174 13.41 0.32 3.43
CA GLY A 174 14.47 0.59 4.40
C GLY A 174 14.59 -0.52 5.47
N THR A 175 13.47 -0.87 6.09
CA THR A 175 13.41 -1.97 7.09
C THR A 175 13.80 -3.32 6.47
N LEU A 176 13.45 -3.57 5.21
CA LEU A 176 13.80 -4.82 4.54
C LEU A 176 15.29 -4.90 4.18
N ILE A 177 15.91 -3.77 3.87
CA ILE A 177 17.36 -3.66 3.70
C ILE A 177 18.07 -3.96 5.03
N GLU A 178 17.59 -3.40 6.14
CA GLU A 178 18.12 -3.68 7.48
C GLU A 178 18.03 -5.18 7.82
N ARG A 179 16.86 -5.79 7.63
CA ARG A 179 16.67 -7.24 7.82
C ARG A 179 17.65 -8.07 7.00
N CYS A 180 17.88 -7.71 5.73
CA CYS A 180 18.87 -8.38 4.89
C CYS A 180 20.28 -8.28 5.46
N HIS A 181 20.68 -7.11 5.97
CA HIS A 181 21.99 -6.92 6.59
C HIS A 181 22.13 -7.71 7.89
N ASP A 182 21.05 -7.87 8.64
CA ASP A 182 20.99 -8.65 9.88
C ASP A 182 20.96 -10.17 9.64
N GLY A 183 21.02 -10.62 8.38
CA GLY A 183 21.12 -12.03 8.01
C GLY A 183 19.76 -12.75 7.92
N ASP A 184 18.67 -12.01 7.69
CA ASP A 184 17.35 -12.58 7.43
C ASP A 184 17.38 -13.54 6.23
N ALA A 185 16.86 -14.77 6.43
CA ALA A 185 16.86 -15.81 5.40
C ALA A 185 15.85 -15.54 4.26
N GLU A 186 14.79 -14.79 4.53
CA GLU A 186 13.73 -14.46 3.58
C GLU A 186 14.12 -13.26 2.69
N TRP A 187 14.73 -12.24 3.29
CA TRP A 187 15.10 -11.00 2.62
C TRP A 187 16.57 -11.01 2.22
N THR A 188 16.85 -11.61 1.07
CA THR A 188 18.19 -11.70 0.49
C THR A 188 18.48 -10.57 -0.49
N THR A 189 19.77 -10.32 -0.78
CA THR A 189 20.18 -9.32 -1.77
C THR A 189 19.50 -9.51 -3.14
N PRO A 190 19.41 -10.73 -3.73
CA PRO A 190 18.69 -10.93 -4.99
C PRO A 190 17.21 -10.54 -4.92
N ARG A 191 16.53 -10.81 -3.79
CA ARG A 191 15.13 -10.43 -3.61
C ARG A 191 14.97 -8.91 -3.54
N LEU A 192 15.85 -8.22 -2.81
CA LEU A 192 15.86 -6.76 -2.74
C LEU A 192 16.16 -6.12 -4.11
N LEU A 193 17.06 -6.70 -4.90
CA LEU A 193 17.31 -6.24 -6.27
C LEU A 193 16.06 -6.37 -7.15
N GLY A 194 15.26 -7.42 -6.95
CA GLY A 194 13.95 -7.56 -7.60
C GLY A 194 12.98 -6.43 -7.24
N VAL A 195 12.97 -5.99 -5.97
CA VAL A 195 12.18 -4.83 -5.54
C VAL A 195 12.68 -3.54 -6.22
N VAL A 196 13.99 -3.31 -6.23
CA VAL A 196 14.58 -2.14 -6.88
C VAL A 196 14.24 -2.10 -8.38
N LEU A 197 14.27 -3.24 -9.06
CA LEU A 197 13.87 -3.31 -10.47
C LEU A 197 12.43 -2.84 -10.69
N ARG A 198 11.48 -3.27 -9.84
CA ARG A 198 10.08 -2.82 -9.89
C ARG A 198 9.93 -1.33 -9.63
N VAL A 199 10.74 -0.78 -8.72
CA VAL A 199 10.82 0.68 -8.49
C VAL A 199 11.30 1.39 -9.75
N CYS A 200 12.34 0.88 -10.42
CA CYS A 200 12.84 1.44 -11.68
C CYS A 200 11.77 1.40 -12.78
N GLU A 201 11.00 0.33 -12.90
CA GLU A 201 9.87 0.22 -13.84
C GLU A 201 8.80 1.29 -13.57
N ALA A 202 8.43 1.48 -12.30
CA ALA A 202 7.48 2.53 -11.90
C ALA A 202 8.00 3.95 -12.20
N MET A 203 9.28 4.21 -11.97
CA MET A 203 9.90 5.50 -12.29
C MET A 203 10.03 5.71 -13.80
N ALA A 204 10.38 4.68 -14.56
CA ALA A 204 10.42 4.75 -16.02
C ALA A 204 9.03 5.10 -16.58
N TYR A 205 7.97 4.49 -16.04
CA TYR A 205 6.59 4.83 -16.38
C TYR A 205 6.27 6.30 -16.03
N ALA A 206 6.56 6.75 -14.80
CA ALA A 206 6.29 8.13 -14.39
C ALA A 206 7.04 9.15 -15.26
N HIS A 207 8.32 8.89 -15.56
CA HIS A 207 9.14 9.73 -16.43
C HIS A 207 8.59 9.78 -17.86
N SER A 208 8.05 8.67 -18.39
CA SER A 208 7.39 8.66 -19.70
C SER A 208 6.14 9.55 -19.76
N ARG A 209 5.56 9.87 -18.59
CA ARG A 209 4.45 10.82 -18.42
C ARG A 209 4.93 12.24 -18.06
N GLY A 210 6.23 12.48 -18.10
CA GLY A 210 6.84 13.75 -17.70
C GLY A 210 6.81 14.03 -16.19
N VAL A 211 6.52 13.03 -15.35
CA VAL A 211 6.41 13.23 -13.89
C VAL A 211 7.72 12.83 -13.20
N LEU A 212 8.34 13.76 -12.49
CA LEU A 212 9.48 13.51 -11.61
C LEU A 212 9.03 13.31 -10.18
N HIS A 213 9.49 12.26 -9.49
CA HIS A 213 9.13 11.97 -8.09
C HIS A 213 9.74 12.94 -7.06
N ARG A 214 11.03 13.25 -7.22
CA ARG A 214 11.84 14.20 -6.42
C ARG A 214 12.09 13.87 -4.94
N ASP A 215 11.43 12.86 -4.36
CA ASP A 215 11.78 12.33 -3.03
C ASP A 215 11.82 10.80 -2.99
N LEU A 216 12.51 10.17 -3.97
CA LEU A 216 12.62 8.72 -4.01
C LEU A 216 13.68 8.25 -2.99
N LYS A 217 13.25 7.44 -2.02
CA LYS A 217 14.09 6.86 -0.95
C LYS A 217 13.47 5.54 -0.45
N PRO A 218 14.22 4.69 0.28
CA PRO A 218 13.69 3.43 0.80
C PRO A 218 12.42 3.56 1.65
N ASP A 219 12.28 4.65 2.41
CA ASP A 219 11.06 4.91 3.21
C ASP A 219 9.82 5.16 2.35
N ASN A 220 10.01 5.61 1.11
CA ASN A 220 8.93 5.89 0.15
C ASN A 220 8.67 4.69 -0.78
N VAL A 221 9.13 3.50 -0.40
CA VAL A 221 8.82 2.25 -1.09
C VAL A 221 8.27 1.25 -0.09
N MET A 222 7.06 0.74 -0.33
CA MET A 222 6.49 -0.35 0.45
C MET A 222 6.46 -1.65 -0.35
N VAL A 223 6.73 -2.75 0.33
CA VAL A 223 6.68 -4.10 -0.24
C VAL A 223 5.64 -4.92 0.50
N GLY A 224 4.68 -5.46 -0.26
CA GLY A 224 3.61 -6.33 0.21
C GLY A 224 4.07 -7.78 0.44
N PRO A 225 3.25 -8.59 1.13
CA PRO A 225 3.59 -9.96 1.49
C PRO A 225 3.83 -10.87 0.27
N PHE A 226 3.24 -10.56 -0.89
CA PHE A 226 3.41 -11.35 -2.12
C PHE A 226 4.40 -10.71 -3.10
N GLY A 227 5.19 -9.74 -2.64
CA GLY A 227 6.21 -9.07 -3.44
C GLY A 227 5.70 -7.91 -4.30
N GLU A 228 4.44 -7.49 -4.10
CA GLU A 228 3.95 -6.23 -4.64
C GLU A 228 4.83 -5.09 -4.14
N THR A 229 5.21 -4.16 -5.01
CA THR A 229 6.12 -3.07 -4.66
C THR A 229 5.47 -1.77 -5.08
N TYR A 230 5.28 -0.85 -4.15
CA TYR A 230 4.61 0.43 -4.40
C TYR A 230 5.55 1.58 -4.05
N VAL A 231 5.68 2.52 -4.98
CA VAL A 231 6.31 3.82 -4.74
C VAL A 231 5.28 4.80 -4.20
N LEU A 232 5.62 5.41 -3.06
CA LEU A 232 4.75 6.26 -2.24
C LEU A 232 5.25 7.71 -2.23
N ASP A 233 4.41 8.59 -1.70
CA ASP A 233 4.73 9.99 -1.39
C ASP A 233 5.13 10.86 -2.59
N TRP A 234 4.13 11.13 -3.43
CA TRP A 234 4.24 11.97 -4.62
C TRP A 234 4.05 13.47 -4.30
N GLY A 235 4.10 13.86 -3.02
CA GLY A 235 3.83 15.23 -2.58
C GLY A 235 4.83 16.28 -3.05
N LEU A 236 5.99 15.83 -3.53
CA LEU A 236 7.03 16.68 -4.13
C LEU A 236 7.16 16.51 -5.65
N ALA A 237 6.28 15.71 -6.25
CA ALA A 237 6.35 15.40 -7.66
C ALA A 237 6.13 16.64 -8.53
N ARG A 238 6.75 16.64 -9.72
CA ARG A 238 6.68 17.75 -10.68
C ARG A 238 6.48 17.24 -12.09
N VAL A 239 5.58 17.88 -12.85
CA VAL A 239 5.42 17.64 -14.29
C VAL A 239 6.43 18.51 -15.05
N LEU A 240 7.20 17.91 -15.96
CA LEU A 240 8.11 18.57 -16.88
C LEU A 240 7.33 19.31 -17.96
N GLY A 241 7.79 20.49 -18.37
CA GLY A 241 7.13 21.31 -19.41
C GLY A 241 6.08 22.31 -18.89
N GLU A 242 5.70 22.26 -17.61
CA GLU A 242 5.00 23.37 -16.96
C GLU A 242 6.04 24.36 -16.39
N GLU A 243 6.39 25.37 -17.18
CA GLU A 243 7.15 26.52 -16.69
C GLU A 243 6.25 27.36 -15.76
N GLY A 244 6.48 27.25 -14.45
CA GLY A 244 6.15 28.31 -13.50
C GLY A 244 4.76 28.32 -12.85
N SER A 245 3.94 27.27 -12.95
CA SER A 245 2.71 27.18 -12.15
C SER A 245 2.68 25.91 -11.31
N ASP A 246 2.37 26.06 -10.02
CA ASP A 246 1.63 25.04 -9.29
C ASP A 246 0.47 24.58 -10.19
N LEU A 247 0.54 23.33 -10.66
CA LEU A 247 -0.39 22.62 -11.54
C LEU A 247 -1.82 23.18 -11.53
N ALA A 248 -2.08 24.12 -12.45
CA ALA A 248 -3.36 24.80 -12.61
C ALA A 248 -4.01 24.57 -13.99
N SER A 249 -3.40 23.80 -14.90
CA SER A 249 -4.00 23.60 -16.23
C SER A 249 -3.88 22.15 -16.69
N GLY A 250 -5.03 21.48 -16.82
CA GLY A 250 -5.15 20.09 -17.24
C GLY A 250 -4.92 19.88 -18.73
N ALA A 251 -3.69 20.08 -19.21
CA ALA A 251 -3.27 19.64 -20.53
C ALA A 251 -1.98 18.82 -20.40
N THR A 252 -1.98 17.61 -20.95
CA THR A 252 -0.80 16.76 -21.03
C THR A 252 0.12 17.26 -22.16
N PRO A 253 1.34 17.73 -21.88
CA PRO A 253 2.33 17.92 -22.94
C PRO A 253 3.14 16.64 -23.11
N ARG A 254 3.36 16.23 -24.35
CA ARG A 254 4.50 15.37 -24.68
C ARG A 254 5.75 16.24 -24.58
N VAL A 255 6.76 15.80 -23.84
CA VAL A 255 8.00 16.58 -23.63
C VAL A 255 9.18 15.81 -24.20
N ASP A 256 9.92 16.45 -25.10
CA ASP A 256 11.20 15.99 -25.63
C ASP A 256 12.30 16.18 -24.57
N VAL A 257 13.21 15.20 -24.45
CA VAL A 257 14.12 15.00 -23.30
C VAL A 257 15.30 16.00 -23.24
N GLU A 258 15.45 16.90 -24.22
CA GLU A 258 16.68 17.72 -24.38
C GLU A 258 16.70 19.08 -23.65
N THR A 259 15.64 19.53 -22.98
CA THR A 259 15.56 20.91 -22.43
C THR A 259 15.65 21.00 -20.89
N LEU A 260 16.59 20.27 -20.25
CA LEU A 260 16.76 20.27 -18.78
C LEU A 260 17.92 21.15 -18.26
N GLY A 261 18.48 22.03 -19.09
CA GLY A 261 19.58 22.92 -18.69
C GLY A 261 19.12 24.25 -18.09
N ALA A 262 19.40 24.45 -16.80
CA ALA A 262 19.48 25.74 -16.10
C ALA A 262 18.17 26.51 -15.82
N GLY A 263 17.46 26.11 -14.75
CA GLY A 263 16.51 26.98 -14.04
C GLY A 263 17.11 27.50 -12.73
N SER A 264 17.75 28.67 -12.76
CA SER A 264 18.30 29.33 -11.56
C SER A 264 17.15 29.88 -10.71
N GLY A 265 16.84 29.23 -9.59
CA GLY A 265 15.83 29.68 -8.63
C GLY A 265 15.04 28.59 -7.89
N ALA A 266 15.25 27.31 -8.19
CA ALA A 266 14.58 26.22 -7.47
C ALA A 266 15.22 26.02 -6.08
N VAL A 267 14.46 26.28 -5.02
CA VAL A 267 14.80 25.82 -3.67
C VAL A 267 14.91 24.28 -3.72
N ALA A 268 16.01 23.73 -3.19
CA ALA A 268 16.17 22.28 -3.09
C ALA A 268 15.10 21.71 -2.16
N VAL A 269 14.34 20.72 -2.63
CA VAL A 269 13.28 20.06 -1.86
C VAL A 269 13.40 18.55 -2.04
N GLY A 270 13.28 17.81 -0.94
CA GLY A 270 13.45 16.35 -0.85
C GLY A 270 14.36 15.97 0.32
N THR A 271 14.76 14.70 0.40
CA THR A 271 15.65 14.19 1.45
C THR A 271 17.13 14.37 1.06
N PRO A 272 17.92 15.22 1.76
CA PRO A 272 19.25 15.63 1.30
C PRO A 272 20.22 14.49 0.96
N SER A 273 20.23 13.41 1.76
CA SER A 273 21.11 12.25 1.56
C SER A 273 20.84 11.48 0.26
N TYR A 274 19.70 11.72 -0.39
CA TYR A 274 19.27 11.06 -1.62
C TYR A 274 19.21 12.03 -2.81
N MET A 275 19.68 13.28 -2.65
CA MET A 275 19.75 14.25 -3.74
C MET A 275 21.05 14.09 -4.56
N PRO A 276 21.00 14.37 -5.87
CA PRO A 276 22.20 14.53 -6.67
C PRO A 276 23.03 15.75 -6.18
N PRO A 277 24.35 15.77 -6.43
CA PRO A 277 25.25 16.86 -6.03
C PRO A 277 24.95 18.19 -6.72
#